data_AF-A0A7H0RWX3-F1
#
_entry.id   AF-A0A7H0RWX3-F1
#
_cell.length_a   1.000
_cell.length_b   1.000
_cell.length_c   1.000
_cell.angle_alpha   90.00
_cell.angle_beta   90.00
_cell.angle_gamma   90.00
#
_symmetry.space_group_name_H-M   'P 1'
#
loop_
_entity.id
_entity.type
_entity.pdbx_description
1 polymer ?
#
loop_
_entity_poly.entity_id
_entity_poly.type
_entity_poly.pdbx_seq_one_letter_code
_entity_poly.pdbx_strand_id
1 'polypeptide(L)'
;MLVKTRFSPERDMSLAEKLRYRVVRATFTGQYRQPFYETLRFLLENRKALEEALTMIGEVHTDFGRRWHPYYELVQDCLEGVKDNREGRSLKDVLAAWAPYEEAALISAGMETGNIPGALMQADKLIVARRRILGQVVFASVFPSALALLSAGLLLANNMALVPTLSKMSDPARWTGALGLMNGMAQWTDTWGVTAAGATVGGVILAFWSLPRWRGRMRRVADFLMPWSVYQDLQGAVFLMNIGALLGAGVQELKALQILNEFAPPWLQERIEAAMECMSEGDSLGMALRQSGYDFPSREAVNYLSLLDKGNSAGSLITNYADRWLEQALTRVARKANVTKLFSLVLIMSFFLLILLMVMQIQDMNTFNIH
;
A
#
# COMPACT_ATOMS: atom_id res chain seq x y z
N MET A 1 6.92 -22.07 12.93
CA MET A 1 5.93 -21.45 12.03
C MET A 1 4.69 -22.34 12.01
N LEU A 2 3.71 -22.05 12.87
CA LEU A 2 2.40 -22.70 12.76
C LEU A 2 1.74 -22.16 11.49
N VAL A 3 1.42 -23.06 10.56
CA VAL A 3 0.59 -22.74 9.40
C VAL A 3 -0.78 -22.37 9.97
N LYS A 4 -1.05 -21.06 10.14
CA LYS A 4 -2.39 -20.56 10.46
C LYS A 4 -3.32 -21.14 9.41
N THR A 5 -4.22 -22.04 9.81
CA THR A 5 -5.22 -22.66 8.94
C THR A 5 -6.01 -21.53 8.29
N ARG A 6 -5.81 -21.33 6.99
CA ARG A 6 -6.62 -20.38 6.22
C ARG A 6 -8.06 -20.88 6.26
N PHE A 7 -8.98 -20.01 6.69
CA PHE A 7 -10.41 -20.29 6.64
C PHE A 7 -10.79 -20.91 5.29
N SER A 8 -11.50 -22.05 5.35
CA SER A 8 -12.08 -22.73 4.21
C SER A 8 -13.55 -22.98 4.51
N PRO A 9 -14.46 -22.58 3.62
CA PRO A 9 -15.89 -22.80 3.82
C PRO A 9 -16.21 -24.30 3.85
N GLU A 10 -17.16 -24.71 4.72
CA GLU A 10 -17.58 -26.12 4.87
C GLU A 10 -18.58 -26.59 3.80
N ARG A 11 -19.24 -25.66 3.12
CA ARG A 11 -20.27 -25.97 2.13
C ARG A 11 -19.70 -26.71 0.90
N ASP A 12 -20.43 -27.74 0.49
CA ASP A 12 -20.16 -28.45 -0.75
C ASP A 12 -20.43 -27.55 -1.95
N MET A 13 -19.35 -27.16 -2.63
CA MET A 13 -19.39 -26.34 -3.83
C MET A 13 -19.04 -27.17 -5.06
N SER A 14 -19.82 -27.00 -6.13
CA SER A 14 -19.45 -27.46 -7.47
C SER A 14 -18.14 -26.79 -7.93
N LEU A 15 -17.50 -27.35 -8.96
CA LEU A 15 -16.27 -26.77 -9.52
C LEU A 15 -16.46 -25.32 -10.00
N ALA A 16 -17.61 -25.03 -10.61
CA ALA A 16 -17.96 -23.69 -11.07
C ALA A 16 -18.09 -22.70 -9.90
N GLU A 17 -18.72 -23.12 -8.80
CA GLU A 17 -18.88 -22.31 -7.59
C GLU A 17 -17.54 -22.08 -6.89
N LYS A 18 -16.67 -23.10 -6.82
CA LYS A 18 -15.30 -22.94 -6.29
C LYS A 18 -14.50 -21.91 -7.09
N LEU A 19 -14.64 -21.92 -8.42
CA LEU A 19 -13.98 -20.93 -9.28
C LEU A 19 -14.56 -19.54 -9.02
N ARG A 20 -15.89 -19.40 -9.02
CA ARG A 20 -16.58 -18.13 -8.72
C ARG A 20 -16.17 -17.58 -7.36
N TYR A 21 -16.18 -18.41 -6.32
CA TYR A 21 -15.76 -18.06 -4.97
C TYR A 21 -14.34 -17.49 -4.94
N ARG A 22 -13.38 -18.17 -5.60
CA ARG A 22 -11.99 -17.69 -5.68
C ARG A 22 -11.88 -16.36 -6.42
N VAL A 23 -12.61 -16.19 -7.53
CA VAL A 23 -12.62 -14.94 -8.28
C VAL A 23 -13.20 -13.82 -7.43
N VAL A 24 -14.36 -14.03 -6.81
CA VAL A 24 -15.02 -13.05 -5.95
C VAL A 24 -14.12 -12.63 -4.82
N ARG A 25 -13.51 -13.58 -4.13
CA ARG A 25 -12.56 -13.30 -3.05
C ARG A 25 -11.35 -12.49 -3.53
N ALA A 26 -10.84 -12.77 -4.73
CA ALA A 26 -9.74 -11.99 -5.31
C ALA A 26 -10.17 -10.58 -5.77
N THR A 27 -11.41 -10.42 -6.24
CA THR A 27 -11.97 -9.16 -6.75
C THR A 27 -12.74 -8.36 -5.70
N PHE A 28 -12.79 -8.83 -4.44
CA PHE A 28 -13.49 -8.16 -3.35
C PHE A 28 -12.71 -6.93 -2.88
N THR A 29 -12.63 -5.91 -3.73
CA THR A 29 -11.86 -4.68 -3.51
C THR A 29 -12.56 -3.75 -2.50
N GLY A 30 -11.87 -2.67 -2.13
CA GLY A 30 -12.44 -1.65 -1.24
C GLY A 30 -13.73 -1.02 -1.75
N GLN A 31 -14.05 -1.09 -3.06
CA GLN A 31 -15.32 -0.61 -3.61
C GLN A 31 -16.52 -1.47 -3.19
N TYR A 32 -16.31 -2.77 -2.96
CA TYR A 32 -17.34 -3.68 -2.44
C TYR A 32 -17.33 -3.73 -0.91
N ARG A 33 -16.16 -3.62 -0.26
CA ARG A 33 -16.05 -3.67 1.21
C ARG A 33 -16.66 -2.46 1.91
N GLN A 34 -16.45 -1.26 1.37
CA GLN A 34 -16.94 -0.03 1.99
C GLN A 34 -18.49 -0.01 2.14
N PRO A 35 -19.30 -0.20 1.07
CA PRO A 35 -20.75 -0.22 1.22
C PRO A 35 -21.26 -1.36 2.12
N PHE A 36 -20.55 -2.50 2.12
CA PHE A 36 -20.84 -3.60 3.04
C PHE A 36 -20.64 -3.17 4.51
N TYR A 37 -19.51 -2.52 4.84
CA TYR A 37 -19.25 -2.02 6.20
C TYR A 37 -20.21 -0.91 6.61
N GLU A 38 -20.54 0.02 5.71
CA GLU A 38 -21.51 1.08 5.95
C GLU A 38 -22.90 0.52 6.29
N THR A 39 -23.36 -0.46 5.50
CA THR A 39 -24.68 -1.09 5.69
C THR A 39 -24.70 -1.92 6.96
N LEU A 40 -23.65 -2.70 7.22
CA LEU A 40 -23.52 -3.49 8.45
C LEU A 40 -23.50 -2.58 9.68
N ARG A 41 -22.72 -1.49 9.65
CA ARG A 41 -22.70 -0.49 10.70
C ARG A 41 -24.09 0.09 10.94
N PHE A 42 -24.78 0.52 9.89
CA PHE A 42 -26.13 1.09 9.99
C PHE A 42 -27.11 0.12 10.68
N LEU A 43 -27.08 -1.16 10.34
CA LEU A 43 -27.96 -2.16 10.97
C LEU A 43 -27.61 -2.37 12.45
N LEU A 44 -26.32 -2.45 12.78
CA LEU A 44 -25.85 -2.63 14.16
C LEU A 44 -26.14 -1.40 15.05
N GLU A 45 -25.98 -0.18 14.52
CA GLU A 45 -26.37 1.06 15.22
C GLU A 45 -27.87 1.11 15.51
N ASN A 46 -28.69 0.53 14.62
CA ASN A 46 -30.12 0.34 14.80
C ASN A 46 -30.47 -0.89 15.66
N ARG A 47 -29.53 -1.40 16.45
CA ARG A 47 -29.69 -2.50 17.42
C ARG A 47 -30.11 -3.84 16.81
N LYS A 48 -29.86 -4.06 15.52
CA LYS A 48 -30.02 -5.39 14.92
C LYS A 48 -28.92 -6.33 15.42
N ALA A 49 -29.26 -7.59 15.65
CA ALA A 49 -28.26 -8.60 15.99
C ALA A 49 -27.32 -8.82 14.80
N LEU A 50 -26.05 -9.16 15.05
CA LEU A 50 -25.04 -9.32 13.99
C LEU A 50 -25.45 -10.36 12.93
N GLU A 51 -25.98 -11.50 13.35
CA GLU A 51 -26.45 -12.56 12.45
C GLU A 51 -27.64 -12.08 11.59
N GLU A 52 -28.59 -11.36 12.20
CA GLU A 52 -29.73 -10.76 11.50
C GLU A 52 -29.28 -9.72 10.48
N ALA A 53 -28.34 -8.85 10.87
CA ALA A 53 -27.79 -7.81 10.01
C ALA A 53 -27.06 -8.40 8.79
N LEU A 54 -26.23 -9.42 8.99
CA LEU A 54 -25.55 -10.14 7.91
C LEU A 54 -26.57 -10.79 6.95
N THR A 55 -27.61 -11.41 7.50
CA THR A 55 -28.68 -12.05 6.71
C THR A 55 -29.43 -11.02 5.86
N MET A 56 -29.83 -9.88 6.44
CA MET A 56 -30.50 -8.79 5.72
C MET A 56 -29.64 -8.26 4.57
N ILE A 57 -28.33 -8.09 4.76
CA ILE A 57 -27.41 -7.67 3.69
C ILE A 57 -27.41 -8.69 2.54
N GLY A 58 -27.33 -9.98 2.88
CA GLY A 58 -27.38 -11.06 1.89
C GLY A 58 -28.68 -11.05 1.10
N GLU A 59 -29.83 -10.98 1.77
CA GLU A 59 -31.15 -11.00 1.15
C GLU A 59 -31.41 -9.80 0.25
N VAL A 60 -31.16 -8.59 0.73
CA VAL A 60 -31.41 -7.35 -0.04
C VAL A 60 -30.57 -7.33 -1.32
N HIS A 61 -29.29 -7.71 -1.25
CA HIS A 61 -28.41 -7.68 -2.43
C HIS A 61 -28.63 -8.84 -3.40
N THR A 62 -29.23 -9.94 -2.96
CA THR A 62 -29.58 -11.08 -3.82
C THR A 62 -31.01 -11.03 -4.35
N ASP A 63 -31.76 -9.95 -4.09
CA ASP A 63 -33.19 -9.88 -4.37
C ASP A 63 -33.92 -11.11 -3.78
N PHE A 64 -33.65 -11.38 -2.50
CA PHE A 64 -34.16 -12.54 -1.75
C PHE A 64 -33.86 -13.88 -2.45
N GLY A 65 -32.64 -14.04 -2.96
CA GLY A 65 -32.18 -15.24 -3.65
C GLY A 65 -32.55 -15.34 -5.13
N ARG A 66 -33.23 -14.34 -5.71
CA ARG A 66 -33.57 -14.33 -7.15
C ARG A 66 -32.37 -14.04 -8.04
N ARG A 67 -31.36 -13.34 -7.52
CA ARG A 67 -30.15 -12.95 -8.26
C ARG A 67 -28.92 -13.24 -7.43
N TRP A 68 -27.84 -13.61 -8.11
CA TRP A 68 -26.55 -13.78 -7.46
C TRP A 68 -25.84 -12.44 -7.27
N HIS A 69 -25.22 -12.23 -6.11
CA HIS A 69 -24.41 -11.05 -5.79
C HIS A 69 -23.16 -11.47 -4.99
N PRO A 70 -21.99 -10.81 -5.14
CA PRO A 70 -20.77 -11.13 -4.39
C PRO A 70 -20.94 -11.20 -2.87
N TYR A 71 -21.81 -10.37 -2.30
CA TYR A 71 -22.09 -10.38 -0.85
C TYR A 71 -22.69 -11.68 -0.36
N TYR A 72 -23.34 -12.46 -1.22
CA TYR A 72 -23.84 -13.78 -0.85
C TYR A 72 -22.71 -14.66 -0.31
N GLU A 73 -21.57 -14.72 -1.01
CA GLU A 73 -20.44 -15.57 -0.64
C GLU A 73 -19.82 -15.12 0.70
N LEU A 74 -19.65 -13.80 0.90
CA LEU A 74 -19.13 -13.25 2.15
C LEU A 74 -20.08 -13.48 3.32
N VAL A 75 -21.39 -13.21 3.13
CA VAL A 75 -22.39 -13.35 4.19
C VAL A 75 -22.50 -14.80 4.64
N GLN A 76 -22.49 -15.76 3.71
CA GLN A 76 -22.50 -17.18 4.06
C GLN A 76 -21.30 -17.56 4.93
N ASP A 77 -20.09 -17.18 4.51
CA ASP A 77 -18.87 -17.44 5.28
C ASP A 77 -18.91 -16.73 6.65
N CYS A 78 -19.42 -15.50 6.74
CA CYS A 78 -19.55 -14.77 8.00
C CYS A 78 -20.56 -15.44 8.95
N LEU A 79 -21.72 -15.88 8.43
CA LEU A 79 -22.74 -16.58 9.21
C LEU A 79 -22.21 -17.93 9.72
N GLU A 80 -21.45 -18.65 8.89
CA GLU A 80 -20.74 -19.86 9.29
C GLU A 80 -19.75 -19.57 10.44
N GLY A 81 -18.97 -18.49 10.31
CA GLY A 81 -18.00 -18.10 11.32
C GLY A 81 -18.59 -17.62 12.65
N VAL A 82 -19.80 -17.02 12.61
CA VAL A 82 -20.56 -16.65 13.81
C VAL A 82 -21.12 -17.88 14.52
N LYS A 83 -21.59 -18.89 13.76
CA LYS A 83 -22.20 -20.12 14.31
C LYS A 83 -21.18 -21.09 14.89
N ASP A 84 -20.05 -21.28 14.19
CA ASP A 84 -19.04 -22.25 14.58
C ASP A 84 -18.18 -21.73 15.76
N ASN A 85 -17.63 -20.52 15.62
CA ASN A 85 -16.81 -19.83 16.61
C ASN A 85 -15.59 -20.63 17.17
N ARG A 86 -15.21 -21.77 16.57
CA ARG A 86 -13.96 -22.47 16.88
C ARG A 86 -12.76 -21.72 16.30
N GLU A 87 -11.58 -21.96 16.88
CA GLU A 87 -10.33 -21.40 16.39
C GLU A 87 -10.05 -21.85 14.93
N GLY A 88 -9.74 -20.89 14.05
CA GLY A 88 -9.57 -21.13 12.61
C GLY A 88 -10.87 -21.07 11.80
N ARG A 89 -12.02 -20.95 12.47
CA ARG A 89 -13.36 -20.86 11.86
C ARG A 89 -14.23 -19.76 12.48
N SER A 90 -13.66 -18.89 13.29
CA SER A 90 -14.39 -17.79 13.92
C SER A 90 -14.57 -16.63 12.93
N LEU A 91 -15.47 -15.69 13.23
CA LEU A 91 -15.71 -14.52 12.36
C LEU A 91 -14.42 -13.72 12.09
N LYS A 92 -13.48 -13.65 13.05
CA LYS A 92 -12.16 -13.02 12.83
C LYS A 92 -11.35 -13.73 11.73
N ASP A 93 -11.44 -15.06 11.65
CA ASP A 93 -10.73 -15.87 10.66
C ASP A 93 -11.32 -15.69 9.26
N VAL A 94 -12.65 -15.57 9.19
CA VAL A 94 -13.39 -15.22 7.96
C VAL A 94 -12.99 -13.83 7.47
N LEU A 95 -13.01 -12.83 8.35
CA LEU A 95 -12.63 -11.46 7.99
C LEU A 95 -11.18 -11.37 7.53
N ALA A 96 -10.25 -12.09 8.18
CA ALA A 96 -8.86 -12.18 7.75
C ALA A 96 -8.69 -12.87 6.39
N ALA A 97 -9.65 -13.70 5.98
CA ALA A 97 -9.65 -14.35 4.67
C ALA A 97 -10.22 -13.45 3.55
N TRP A 98 -11.15 -12.55 3.87
CA TRP A 98 -11.91 -11.72 2.91
C TRP A 98 -11.43 -10.28 2.80
N ALA A 99 -10.92 -9.70 3.87
CA ALA A 99 -10.47 -8.32 3.93
C ALA A 99 -8.94 -8.23 4.04
N PRO A 100 -8.34 -7.10 3.63
CA PRO A 100 -6.98 -6.79 4.02
C PRO A 100 -6.81 -6.90 5.52
N TYR A 101 -5.61 -7.31 5.86
CA TYR A 101 -5.24 -7.64 7.21
C TYR A 101 -5.56 -6.50 8.20
N GLU A 102 -5.32 -5.25 7.81
CA GLU A 102 -5.55 -4.06 8.62
C GLU A 102 -7.04 -3.86 8.97
N GLU A 103 -7.93 -4.12 8.02
CA GLU A 103 -9.39 -4.01 8.18
C GLU A 103 -9.92 -5.14 9.08
N ALA A 104 -9.41 -6.36 8.89
CA ALA A 104 -9.78 -7.51 9.72
C ALA A 104 -9.35 -7.31 11.19
N ALA A 105 -8.17 -6.74 11.43
CA ALA A 105 -7.69 -6.42 12.77
C ALA A 105 -8.58 -5.38 13.48
N LEU A 106 -8.99 -4.32 12.77
CA LEU A 106 -9.90 -3.29 13.29
C LEU A 106 -11.24 -3.90 13.72
N ILE A 107 -11.87 -4.66 12.83
CA ILE A 107 -13.19 -5.25 13.10
C ILE A 107 -13.08 -6.29 14.23
N SER A 108 -12.00 -7.08 14.26
CA SER A 108 -11.75 -8.03 15.35
C SER A 108 -11.57 -7.36 16.69
N ALA A 109 -10.82 -6.25 16.75
CA ALA A 109 -10.74 -5.41 17.95
C ALA A 109 -12.12 -4.88 18.36
N GLY A 110 -12.94 -4.45 17.40
CA GLY A 110 -14.33 -4.02 17.65
C GLY A 110 -15.21 -5.13 18.24
N MET A 111 -15.02 -6.38 17.81
CA MET A 111 -15.74 -7.54 18.36
C MET A 111 -15.32 -7.84 19.80
N GLU A 112 -14.01 -7.82 20.10
CA GLU A 112 -13.50 -8.06 21.45
C GLU A 112 -13.94 -6.99 22.45
N THR A 113 -14.10 -5.76 21.97
CA THR A 113 -14.44 -4.58 22.78
C THR A 113 -15.94 -4.28 22.83
N GLY A 114 -16.75 -5.01 22.07
CA GLY A 114 -18.20 -4.78 21.95
C GLY A 114 -18.61 -3.54 21.14
N ASN A 115 -17.66 -2.86 20.47
CA ASN A 115 -17.90 -1.67 19.65
C ASN A 115 -17.64 -1.95 18.15
N ILE A 116 -18.37 -2.93 17.60
CA ILE A 116 -18.30 -3.27 16.17
C ILE A 116 -18.66 -2.07 15.27
N PRO A 117 -19.72 -1.26 15.55
CA PRO A 117 -20.04 -0.11 14.71
C PRO A 117 -18.91 0.91 14.60
N GLY A 118 -18.24 1.22 15.72
CA GLY A 118 -17.08 2.09 15.73
C GLY A 118 -15.92 1.52 14.90
N ALA A 119 -15.64 0.22 15.03
CA ALA A 119 -14.61 -0.43 14.24
C ALA A 119 -14.91 -0.45 12.73
N LEU A 120 -16.15 -0.67 12.33
CA LEU A 120 -16.58 -0.61 10.93
C LEU A 120 -16.42 0.80 10.34
N MET A 121 -16.73 1.84 11.11
CA MET A 121 -16.48 3.23 10.71
C MET A 121 -14.98 3.49 10.47
N GLN A 122 -14.11 3.00 11.35
CA GLN A 122 -12.66 3.14 11.17
C GLN A 122 -12.13 2.34 9.97
N ALA A 123 -12.67 1.14 9.73
CA ALA A 123 -12.35 0.34 8.55
C ALA A 123 -12.76 1.06 7.25
N ASP A 124 -13.91 1.72 7.23
CA ASP A 124 -14.35 2.56 6.11
C ASP A 124 -13.37 3.72 5.85
N LYS A 125 -13.04 4.51 6.88
CA LYS A 125 -12.04 5.58 6.77
C LYS A 125 -10.70 5.07 6.23
N LEU A 126 -10.26 3.88 6.67
CA LEU A 126 -9.04 3.25 6.16
C LEU A 126 -9.13 2.92 4.67
N ILE A 127 -10.27 2.37 4.21
CA ILE A 127 -10.49 2.09 2.78
C ILE A 127 -10.40 3.38 1.96
N VAL A 128 -11.09 4.44 2.41
CA VAL A 128 -11.10 5.74 1.73
C VAL A 128 -9.69 6.34 1.68
N ALA A 129 -8.98 6.33 2.79
CA ALA A 129 -7.60 6.81 2.88
C ALA A 129 -6.66 6.06 1.94
N ARG A 130 -6.71 4.73 1.95
CA ARG A 130 -5.90 3.87 1.09
C ARG A 130 -6.19 4.14 -0.38
N ARG A 131 -7.47 4.30 -0.75
CA ARG A 131 -7.87 4.64 -2.12
C ARG A 131 -7.31 5.99 -2.55
N ARG A 132 -7.35 6.99 -1.67
CA ARG A 132 -6.79 8.33 -1.94
C ARG A 132 -5.26 8.30 -2.08
N ILE A 133 -4.56 7.59 -1.21
CA ILE A 133 -3.10 7.41 -1.30
C ILE A 133 -2.72 6.70 -2.60
N LEU A 134 -3.36 5.57 -2.91
CA LEU A 134 -3.08 4.83 -4.15
C LEU A 134 -3.39 5.68 -5.38
N GLY A 135 -4.50 6.43 -5.37
CA GLY A 135 -4.83 7.39 -6.42
C GLY A 135 -3.74 8.45 -6.60
N GLN A 136 -3.21 9.01 -5.50
CA GLN A 136 -2.10 9.97 -5.54
C GLN A 136 -0.80 9.34 -6.04
N VAL A 137 -0.48 8.11 -5.64
CA VAL A 137 0.72 7.39 -6.11
C VAL A 137 0.61 7.08 -7.60
N VAL A 138 -0.54 6.61 -8.07
CA VAL A 138 -0.79 6.36 -9.50
C VAL A 138 -0.66 7.68 -10.28
N PHE A 139 -1.29 8.75 -9.81
CA PHE A 139 -1.21 10.06 -10.45
C PHE A 139 0.23 10.62 -10.46
N ALA A 140 0.96 10.48 -9.36
CA ALA A 140 2.36 10.89 -9.26
C ALA A 140 3.28 10.09 -10.20
N SER A 141 2.92 8.84 -10.50
CA SER A 141 3.67 7.95 -11.38
C SER A 141 3.44 8.26 -12.87
N VAL A 142 2.39 9.01 -13.23
CA VAL A 142 2.09 9.35 -14.63
C VAL A 142 3.25 10.11 -15.28
N PHE A 143 3.79 11.14 -14.62
CA PHE A 143 4.87 11.96 -15.20
C PHE A 143 6.18 11.18 -15.40
N PRO A 144 6.72 10.46 -14.39
CA PRO A 144 7.89 9.60 -14.59
C PRO A 144 7.66 8.52 -15.66
N SER A 145 6.46 7.94 -15.73
CA SER A 145 6.16 6.88 -16.71
C SER A 145 6.07 7.43 -18.12
N ALA A 146 5.42 8.58 -18.31
CA ALA A 146 5.38 9.27 -19.61
C ALA A 146 6.78 9.65 -20.06
N LEU A 147 7.62 10.15 -19.15
CA LEU A 147 9.02 10.45 -19.42
C LEU A 147 9.81 9.19 -19.81
N ALA A 148 9.69 8.10 -19.05
CA ALA A 148 10.35 6.84 -19.37
C ALA A 148 9.93 6.30 -20.75
N LEU A 149 8.65 6.41 -21.09
CA LEU A 149 8.12 6.00 -22.40
C LEU A 149 8.66 6.88 -23.54
N LEU A 150 8.67 8.21 -23.36
CA LEU A 150 9.26 9.14 -24.32
C LEU A 150 10.76 8.89 -24.51
N SER A 151 11.50 8.70 -23.42
CA SER A 151 12.93 8.37 -23.46
C SER A 151 13.20 7.05 -24.17
N ALA A 152 12.40 6.01 -23.90
CA ALA A 152 12.51 4.73 -24.58
C ALA A 152 12.22 4.85 -26.09
N GLY A 153 11.13 5.54 -26.45
CA GLY A 153 10.78 5.78 -27.86
C GLY A 153 11.85 6.55 -28.61
N LEU A 154 12.48 7.53 -27.97
CA LEU A 154 13.58 8.26 -28.57
C LEU A 154 14.85 7.41 -28.71
N LEU A 155 15.24 6.63 -27.69
CA LEU A 155 16.39 5.74 -27.82
C LEU A 155 16.21 4.74 -28.98
N LEU A 156 14.97 4.26 -29.19
CA LEU A 156 14.63 3.45 -30.35
C LEU A 156 14.78 4.23 -31.66
N ALA A 157 14.24 5.46 -31.75
CA ALA A 157 14.41 6.31 -32.93
C ALA A 157 15.88 6.64 -33.20
N ASN A 158 16.67 6.83 -32.13
CA ASN A 158 18.10 7.08 -32.21
C ASN A 158 18.83 5.90 -32.86
N ASN A 159 18.55 4.68 -32.40
CA ASN A 159 19.17 3.46 -32.91
C ASN A 159 18.71 3.08 -34.32
N MET A 160 17.41 3.22 -34.62
CA MET A 160 16.84 2.72 -35.87
C MET A 160 16.91 3.72 -37.03
N ALA A 161 16.92 5.02 -36.76
CA ALA A 161 16.86 6.05 -37.80
C ALA A 161 18.06 7.00 -37.75
N LEU A 162 18.33 7.59 -36.59
CA LEU A 162 19.22 8.74 -36.48
C LEU A 162 20.70 8.36 -36.63
N VAL A 163 21.20 7.41 -35.85
CA VAL A 163 22.60 6.92 -35.95
C VAL A 163 22.88 6.33 -37.34
N PRO A 164 22.02 5.45 -37.91
CA PRO A 164 22.24 4.94 -39.26
C PRO A 164 22.26 6.03 -40.33
N THR A 165 21.40 7.05 -40.25
CA THR A 165 21.36 8.14 -41.24
C THR A 165 22.60 9.01 -41.16
N LEU A 166 23.02 9.40 -39.95
CA LEU A 166 24.21 10.24 -39.77
C LEU A 166 25.51 9.51 -40.08
N SER A 167 25.59 8.19 -39.81
CA SER A 167 26.77 7.38 -40.13
C SER A 167 27.07 7.33 -41.64
N LYS A 168 26.06 7.51 -42.48
CA LYS A 168 26.22 7.63 -43.95
C LYS A 168 26.84 8.96 -44.36
N MET A 169 26.72 10.00 -43.52
CA MET A 169 27.22 11.34 -43.80
C MET A 169 28.59 11.58 -43.16
N SER A 170 28.84 10.99 -41.99
CA SER A 170 30.07 11.20 -41.22
C SER A 170 30.42 9.98 -40.38
N ASP A 171 31.72 9.71 -40.22
CA ASP A 171 32.21 8.57 -39.45
C ASP A 171 31.84 8.70 -37.96
N PRO A 172 31.07 7.75 -37.39
CA PRO A 172 30.69 7.75 -35.98
C PRO A 172 31.87 7.80 -35.00
N ALA A 173 33.07 7.37 -35.40
CA ALA A 173 34.27 7.41 -34.56
C ALA A 173 34.76 8.85 -34.27
N ARG A 174 34.34 9.83 -35.07
CA ARG A 174 34.73 11.24 -34.93
C ARG A 174 33.73 12.07 -34.13
N TRP A 175 32.59 11.50 -33.76
CA TRP A 175 31.54 12.22 -33.05
C TRP A 175 31.94 12.51 -31.61
N THR A 176 31.92 13.78 -31.24
CA THR A 176 32.21 14.28 -29.89
C THR A 176 31.07 15.18 -29.38
N GLY A 177 31.02 15.44 -28.07
CA GLY A 177 29.94 16.23 -27.48
C GLY A 177 28.59 15.50 -27.53
N ALA A 178 27.52 16.17 -28.00
CA ALA A 178 26.16 15.63 -27.97
C ALA A 178 25.99 14.41 -28.90
N LEU A 179 26.58 14.46 -30.11
CA LEU A 179 26.60 13.33 -31.06
C LEU A 179 27.33 12.11 -30.49
N GLY A 180 28.46 12.32 -29.81
CA GLY A 180 29.20 11.24 -29.15
C GLY A 180 28.41 10.60 -28.01
N LEU A 181 27.74 11.41 -27.19
CA LEU A 181 26.84 10.95 -26.12
C LEU A 181 25.67 10.11 -26.67
N MET A 182 25.05 10.55 -27.77
CA MET A 182 23.97 9.82 -28.44
C MET A 182 24.44 8.48 -29.01
N ASN A 183 25.63 8.43 -29.62
CA ASN A 183 26.21 7.18 -30.11
C ASN A 183 26.58 6.21 -28.97
N GLY A 184 27.11 6.73 -27.87
CA GLY A 184 27.37 5.93 -26.66
C GLY A 184 26.07 5.36 -26.07
N MET A 185 25.02 6.17 -25.96
CA MET A 185 23.69 5.70 -25.54
C MET A 185 23.11 4.67 -26.50
N ALA A 186 23.35 4.83 -27.81
CA ALA A 186 22.90 3.87 -28.82
C ALA A 186 23.52 2.49 -28.62
N GLN A 187 24.85 2.44 -28.52
CA GLN A 187 25.61 1.20 -28.29
C GLN A 187 25.24 0.53 -26.97
N TRP A 188 25.08 1.33 -25.91
CA TRP A 188 24.62 0.81 -24.61
C TRP A 188 23.22 0.22 -24.69
N THR A 189 22.29 0.90 -25.38
CA THR A 189 20.91 0.45 -25.53
C THR A 189 20.81 -0.80 -26.40
N ASP A 190 21.64 -0.91 -27.44
CA ASP A 190 21.70 -2.10 -28.31
C ASP A 190 22.18 -3.33 -27.53
N THR A 191 23.19 -3.15 -26.66
CA THR A 191 23.77 -4.25 -25.87
C THR A 191 22.93 -4.60 -24.65
N TRP A 192 22.46 -3.61 -23.89
CA TRP A 192 21.88 -3.78 -22.56
C TRP A 192 20.41 -3.36 -22.46
N GLY A 193 19.79 -2.85 -23.52
CA GLY A 193 18.45 -2.25 -23.47
C GLY A 193 17.37 -3.22 -22.96
N VAL A 194 17.34 -4.44 -23.48
CA VAL A 194 16.38 -5.48 -23.05
C VAL A 194 16.64 -5.89 -21.60
N THR A 195 17.91 -6.10 -21.22
CA THR A 195 18.27 -6.44 -19.84
C THR A 195 17.96 -5.32 -18.85
N ALA A 196 18.17 -4.06 -19.23
CA ALA A 196 17.87 -2.89 -18.41
C ALA A 196 16.35 -2.69 -18.24
N ALA A 197 15.57 -2.89 -19.31
CA ALA A 197 14.12 -2.88 -19.25
C ALA A 197 13.58 -4.00 -18.33
N GLY A 198 14.08 -5.23 -18.50
CA GLY A 198 13.74 -6.36 -17.64
C GLY A 198 14.12 -6.13 -16.17
N ALA A 199 15.32 -5.60 -15.92
CA ALA A 199 15.78 -5.23 -14.58
C ALA A 199 14.92 -4.14 -13.94
N THR A 200 14.46 -3.16 -14.73
CA THR A 200 13.58 -2.09 -14.25
C THR A 200 12.21 -2.66 -13.85
N VAL A 201 11.59 -3.47 -14.70
CA VAL A 201 10.30 -4.11 -14.39
C VAL A 201 10.43 -5.04 -13.19
N GLY A 202 11.47 -5.87 -13.16
CA GLY A 202 11.78 -6.76 -12.04
C GLY A 202 11.99 -5.98 -10.74
N GLY A 203 12.72 -4.86 -10.80
CA GLY A 203 12.95 -3.96 -9.66
C GLY A 203 11.66 -3.36 -9.11
N VAL A 204 10.74 -2.94 -9.98
CA VAL A 204 9.41 -2.45 -9.57
C VAL A 204 8.61 -3.57 -8.88
N ILE A 205 8.55 -4.77 -9.48
CA ILE A 205 7.84 -5.91 -8.89
C ILE A 205 8.43 -6.27 -7.53
N LEU A 206 9.75 -6.34 -7.41
CA LEU A 206 10.45 -6.62 -6.16
C LEU A 206 10.19 -5.53 -5.12
N ALA A 207 10.17 -4.26 -5.52
CA ALA A 207 9.86 -3.16 -4.61
C ALA A 207 8.46 -3.34 -4.00
N PHE A 208 7.42 -3.58 -4.82
CA PHE A 208 6.06 -3.82 -4.32
C PHE A 208 5.93 -5.12 -3.50
N TRP A 209 6.62 -6.19 -3.90
CA TRP A 209 6.61 -7.46 -3.17
C TRP A 209 7.28 -7.34 -1.79
N SER A 210 8.33 -6.52 -1.71
CA SER A 210 9.12 -6.29 -0.49
C SER A 210 8.39 -5.44 0.56
N LEU A 211 7.40 -4.62 0.17
CA LEU A 211 6.69 -3.70 1.07
C LEU A 211 6.25 -4.37 2.39
N PRO A 212 5.39 -5.42 2.38
CA PRO A 212 4.95 -6.07 3.61
C PRO A 212 5.90 -7.16 4.15
N ARG A 213 6.83 -7.67 3.34
CA ARG A 213 7.60 -8.90 3.63
C ARG A 213 9.02 -8.64 4.12
N TRP A 214 9.64 -7.56 3.67
CA TRP A 214 11.04 -7.30 3.94
C TRP A 214 11.24 -6.79 5.36
N ARG A 215 12.11 -7.47 6.11
CA ARG A 215 12.48 -7.22 7.52
C ARG A 215 13.99 -6.98 7.66
N GLY A 216 14.41 -6.47 8.81
CA GLY A 216 15.81 -6.37 9.21
C GLY A 216 16.45 -5.00 9.00
N ARG A 217 17.73 -4.89 9.39
CA ARG A 217 18.45 -3.60 9.51
C ARG A 217 18.51 -2.80 8.21
N MET A 218 18.67 -3.47 7.06
CA MET A 218 18.71 -2.81 5.75
C MET A 218 17.38 -2.17 5.36
N ARG A 219 16.25 -2.69 5.87
CA ARG A 219 14.92 -2.15 5.64
C ARG A 219 14.80 -0.72 6.18
N ARG A 220 15.47 -0.43 7.30
CA ARG A 220 15.44 0.88 7.98
C ARG A 220 15.95 2.01 7.09
N VAL A 221 16.94 1.75 6.24
CA VAL A 221 17.45 2.75 5.29
C VAL A 221 16.50 2.91 4.11
N ALA A 222 15.92 1.81 3.62
CA ALA A 222 14.97 1.84 2.50
C ALA A 222 13.66 2.55 2.86
N ASP A 223 13.26 2.55 4.14
CA ASP A 223 12.08 3.24 4.64
C ASP A 223 12.12 4.77 4.47
N PHE A 224 13.29 5.35 4.14
CA PHE A 224 13.40 6.77 3.74
C PHE A 224 13.06 7.03 2.25
N LEU A 225 13.03 5.99 1.42
CA LEU A 225 12.82 6.08 -0.02
C LEU A 225 11.38 5.67 -0.41
N MET A 226 10.85 6.23 -1.50
CA MET A 226 9.60 5.73 -2.10
C MET A 226 9.87 4.40 -2.83
N PRO A 227 8.95 3.41 -2.78
CA PRO A 227 7.60 3.43 -2.20
C PRO A 227 7.52 3.12 -0.69
N TRP A 228 8.60 2.66 -0.09
CA TRP A 228 8.61 2.13 1.27
C TRP A 228 8.24 3.16 2.34
N SER A 229 8.66 4.43 2.19
CA SER A 229 8.29 5.49 3.12
C SER A 229 6.77 5.70 3.18
N VAL A 230 6.08 5.56 2.04
CA VAL A 230 4.61 5.71 1.97
C VAL A 230 3.93 4.52 2.63
N TYR A 231 4.49 3.32 2.45
CA TYR A 231 4.01 2.13 3.14
C TYR A 231 4.16 2.25 4.66
N GLN A 232 5.30 2.74 5.16
CA GLN A 232 5.50 3.00 6.59
C GLN A 232 4.48 4.01 7.14
N ASP A 233 4.28 5.14 6.45
CA ASP A 233 3.32 6.17 6.85
C ASP A 233 1.89 5.59 6.98
N LEU A 234 1.47 4.78 6.00
CA LEU A 234 0.16 4.13 6.00
C LEU A 234 0.02 3.12 7.14
N GLN A 235 1.01 2.23 7.32
CA GLN A 235 1.01 1.25 8.40
C GLN A 235 1.05 1.93 9.77
N GLY A 236 1.74 3.07 9.89
CA GLY A 236 1.76 3.86 11.12
C GLY A 236 0.40 4.45 11.47
N ALA A 237 -0.33 4.99 10.49
CA ALA A 237 -1.69 5.50 10.69
C ALA A 237 -2.66 4.38 11.11
N VAL A 238 -2.61 3.23 10.42
CA VAL A 238 -3.40 2.03 10.77
C VAL A 238 -3.11 1.59 12.19
N PHE A 239 -1.84 1.46 12.55
CA PHE A 239 -1.43 1.04 13.88
C PHE A 239 -1.97 1.98 14.96
N LEU A 240 -1.86 3.30 14.77
CA LEU A 240 -2.39 4.30 15.71
C LEU A 240 -3.92 4.19 15.86
N MET A 241 -4.63 3.97 14.77
CA MET A 241 -6.08 3.82 14.81
C MET A 241 -6.51 2.57 15.58
N ASN A 242 -5.84 1.44 15.33
CA ASN A 242 -6.17 0.17 15.97
C ASN A 242 -5.78 0.17 17.45
N ILE A 243 -4.58 0.68 17.78
CA ILE A 243 -4.13 0.75 19.17
C ILE A 243 -4.99 1.74 19.97
N GLY A 244 -5.38 2.88 19.38
CA GLY A 244 -6.27 3.85 19.99
C GLY A 244 -7.66 3.28 20.30
N ALA A 245 -8.22 2.50 19.38
CA ALA A 245 -9.51 1.83 19.58
C ALA A 245 -9.44 0.80 20.73
N LEU A 246 -8.40 -0.03 20.75
CA LEU A 246 -8.19 -1.04 21.80
C LEU A 246 -8.00 -0.38 23.18
N LEU A 247 -7.11 0.62 23.27
CA LEU A 247 -6.87 1.34 24.53
C LEU A 247 -8.10 2.12 24.99
N GLY A 248 -8.85 2.73 24.05
CA GLY A 248 -10.10 3.43 24.35
C GLY A 248 -11.21 2.53 24.89
N ALA A 249 -11.18 1.25 24.55
CA ALA A 249 -12.06 0.24 25.10
C ALA A 249 -11.55 -0.37 26.42
N GLY A 250 -10.44 0.13 26.97
CA GLY A 250 -9.87 -0.35 28.23
C GLY A 250 -9.04 -1.63 28.09
N VAL A 251 -8.65 -2.04 26.87
CA VAL A 251 -7.73 -3.16 26.68
C VAL A 251 -6.35 -2.76 27.19
N GLN A 252 -5.70 -3.65 27.96
CA GLN A 252 -4.35 -3.42 28.48
C GLN A 252 -3.35 -3.25 27.33
N GLU A 253 -2.40 -2.31 27.46
CA GLU A 253 -1.42 -1.95 26.42
C GLU A 253 -0.70 -3.16 25.80
N LEU A 254 -0.15 -4.05 26.62
CA LEU A 254 0.58 -5.23 26.14
C LEU A 254 -0.36 -6.20 25.39
N LYS A 255 -1.58 -6.39 25.91
CA LYS A 255 -2.58 -7.25 25.25
C LYS A 255 -3.02 -6.66 23.92
N ALA A 256 -3.14 -5.34 23.83
CA ALA A 256 -3.47 -4.64 22.61
C ALA A 256 -2.37 -4.84 21.54
N LEU A 257 -1.09 -4.75 21.90
CA LEU A 257 0.01 -5.08 20.98
C LEU A 257 0.00 -6.54 20.53
N GLN A 258 -0.30 -7.49 21.43
CA GLN A 258 -0.41 -8.91 21.07
C GLN A 258 -1.51 -9.16 20.04
N ILE A 259 -2.68 -8.53 20.23
CA ILE A 259 -3.79 -8.58 19.26
C ILE A 259 -3.32 -8.04 17.91
N LEU A 260 -2.66 -6.88 17.88
CA LEU A 260 -2.15 -6.32 16.63
C LEU A 260 -1.04 -7.17 15.99
N ASN A 261 -0.21 -7.85 16.78
CA ASN A 261 0.91 -8.66 16.30
C ASN A 261 0.47 -9.98 15.65
N GLU A 262 -0.57 -10.61 16.18
CA GLU A 262 -1.14 -11.87 15.68
C GLU A 262 -1.48 -11.83 14.18
N PHE A 263 -1.68 -10.62 13.76
CA PHE A 263 -2.45 -10.22 12.64
C PHE A 263 -1.42 -9.48 11.71
N ALA A 264 -0.46 -8.72 12.24
CA ALA A 264 0.50 -7.88 11.51
C ALA A 264 1.24 -8.55 10.34
N PRO A 265 1.53 -7.83 9.23
CA PRO A 265 2.48 -8.31 8.22
C PRO A 265 3.90 -8.38 8.81
N PRO A 266 4.81 -9.20 8.23
CA PRO A 266 6.16 -9.37 8.75
C PRO A 266 6.90 -8.08 9.08
N TRP A 267 6.79 -7.04 8.24
CA TRP A 267 7.41 -5.73 8.47
C TRP A 267 6.90 -5.03 9.74
N LEU A 268 5.62 -5.18 10.07
CA LEU A 268 4.99 -4.60 11.25
C LEU A 268 5.21 -5.48 12.49
N GLN A 269 5.22 -6.80 12.33
CA GLN A 269 5.51 -7.74 13.42
C GLN A 269 6.87 -7.45 14.07
N GLU A 270 7.92 -7.27 13.27
CA GLU A 270 9.27 -6.95 13.77
C GLU A 270 9.28 -5.70 14.68
N ARG A 271 8.41 -4.72 14.41
CA ARG A 271 8.31 -3.47 15.16
C ARG A 271 7.46 -3.63 16.42
N ILE A 272 6.36 -4.36 16.33
CA ILE A 272 5.49 -4.64 17.48
C ILE A 272 6.20 -5.56 18.47
N GLU A 273 6.90 -6.59 17.99
CA GLU A 273 7.67 -7.52 18.83
C GLU A 273 8.78 -6.80 19.61
N ALA A 274 9.53 -5.92 18.95
CA ALA A 274 10.54 -5.10 19.63
C ALA A 274 9.92 -4.17 20.68
N ALA A 275 8.74 -3.61 20.44
CA ALA A 275 8.04 -2.81 21.43
C ALA A 275 7.52 -3.68 22.60
N MET A 276 7.00 -4.87 22.33
CA MET A 276 6.57 -5.81 23.39
C MET A 276 7.74 -6.26 24.27
N GLU A 277 8.93 -6.43 23.70
CA GLU A 277 10.16 -6.74 24.45
C GLU A 277 10.51 -5.61 25.43
N CYS A 278 10.56 -4.35 24.99
CA CYS A 278 10.78 -3.20 25.88
C CYS A 278 9.69 -3.07 26.96
N MET A 279 8.42 -3.36 26.64
CA MET A 279 7.34 -3.37 27.64
C MET A 279 7.54 -4.47 28.69
N SER A 280 8.11 -5.62 28.32
CA SER A 280 8.42 -6.67 29.29
C SER A 280 9.49 -6.27 30.31
N GLU A 281 10.32 -5.27 29.97
CA GLU A 281 11.33 -4.66 30.85
C GLU A 281 10.76 -3.56 31.76
N GLY A 282 9.47 -3.22 31.61
CA GLY A 282 8.73 -2.29 32.48
C GLY A 282 8.38 -0.93 31.84
N ASP A 283 8.70 -0.73 30.56
CA ASP A 283 8.34 0.51 29.85
C ASP A 283 6.83 0.64 29.60
N SER A 284 6.32 1.88 29.61
CA SER A 284 5.00 2.20 29.05
C SER A 284 5.00 2.07 27.53
N LEU A 285 3.84 1.85 26.90
CA LEU A 285 3.71 1.70 25.45
C LEU A 285 4.45 2.79 24.64
N GLY A 286 4.28 4.06 25.03
CA GLY A 286 4.95 5.17 24.36
C GLY A 286 6.47 5.11 24.48
N MET A 287 6.99 4.76 25.66
CA MET A 287 8.44 4.60 25.86
C MET A 287 8.99 3.37 25.14
N ALA A 288 8.28 2.25 25.18
CA ALA A 288 8.66 1.03 24.49
C ALA A 288 8.75 1.21 22.97
N LEU A 289 7.77 1.89 22.36
CA LEU A 289 7.82 2.23 20.94
C LEU A 289 9.02 3.15 20.61
N ARG A 290 9.40 4.04 21.52
CA ARG A 290 10.58 4.91 21.38
C ARG A 290 11.89 4.13 21.48
N GLN A 291 11.99 3.22 22.45
CA GLN A 291 13.20 2.45 22.73
C GLN A 291 13.42 1.30 21.74
N SER A 292 12.37 0.85 21.05
CA SER A 292 12.42 -0.18 20.00
C SER A 292 13.40 0.11 18.85
N GLY A 293 13.81 1.37 18.67
CA GLY A 293 14.82 1.77 17.67
C GLY A 293 14.30 1.79 16.22
N TYR A 294 12.99 1.72 16.01
CA TYR A 294 12.35 1.75 14.68
C TYR A 294 11.69 3.09 14.32
N ASP A 295 11.64 4.06 15.23
CA ASP A 295 10.96 5.36 15.03
C ASP A 295 9.52 5.21 14.50
N PHE A 296 8.83 4.12 14.87
CA PHE A 296 7.51 3.73 14.40
C PHE A 296 6.46 3.97 15.50
N PRO A 297 5.22 4.40 15.17
CA PRO A 297 4.69 4.79 13.85
C PRO A 297 5.26 6.11 13.33
N SER A 298 5.67 7.00 14.23
CA SER A 298 6.54 8.16 13.96
C SER A 298 7.09 8.68 15.28
N ARG A 299 8.21 9.41 15.26
CA ARG A 299 8.75 10.05 16.48
C ARG A 299 7.73 10.94 17.19
N GLU A 300 6.96 11.70 16.43
CA GLU A 300 5.95 12.62 16.98
C GLU A 300 4.78 11.84 17.61
N ALA A 301 4.29 10.81 16.94
CA ALA A 301 3.20 9.97 17.44
C ALA A 301 3.61 9.21 18.70
N VAL A 302 4.84 8.69 18.74
CA VAL A 302 5.40 8.00 19.91
C VAL A 302 5.53 8.96 21.11
N ASN A 303 6.02 10.19 20.87
CA ASN A 303 6.06 11.20 21.92
C ASN A 303 4.65 11.56 22.42
N TYR A 304 3.67 11.65 21.52
CA TYR A 304 2.29 11.92 21.92
C TYR A 304 1.70 10.76 22.73
N LEU A 305 1.97 9.51 22.34
CA LEU A 305 1.60 8.32 23.10
C LEU A 305 2.25 8.30 24.49
N SER A 306 3.48 8.79 24.64
CA SER A 306 4.13 8.88 25.96
C SER A 306 3.55 9.98 26.87
N LEU A 307 2.81 10.94 26.31
CA LEU A 307 2.11 11.98 27.05
C LEU A 307 0.72 11.54 27.52
N LEU A 308 0.23 10.40 27.03
CA LEU A 308 -1.04 9.86 27.47
C LEU A 308 -0.86 9.29 28.88
N ASP A 309 -1.34 10.05 29.85
CA ASP A 309 -1.50 9.56 31.22
C ASP A 309 -2.54 8.43 31.23
N LYS A 310 -2.52 7.57 32.26
CA LYS A 310 -3.37 6.36 32.42
C LYS A 310 -4.87 6.66 32.62
N GLY A 311 -5.42 7.67 31.94
CA GLY A 311 -6.77 8.18 32.09
C GLY A 311 -7.69 7.86 30.90
N ASN A 312 -9.01 7.84 31.19
CA ASN A 312 -10.11 7.50 30.28
C ASN A 312 -10.23 8.33 28.99
N SER A 313 -9.43 9.38 28.78
CA SER A 313 -9.42 10.23 27.57
C SER A 313 -8.39 9.81 26.52
N ALA A 314 -7.52 8.83 26.81
CA ALA A 314 -6.46 8.42 25.89
C ALA A 314 -6.98 7.88 24.55
N GLY A 315 -8.04 7.06 24.56
CA GLY A 315 -8.55 6.41 23.34
C GLY A 315 -9.15 7.37 22.30
N SER A 316 -9.93 8.37 22.73
CA SER A 316 -10.53 9.36 21.83
C SER A 316 -9.49 10.37 21.31
N LEU A 317 -8.48 10.71 22.12
CA LEU A 317 -7.35 11.53 21.72
C LEU A 317 -6.47 10.84 20.67
N ILE A 318 -6.19 9.54 20.84
CA ILE A 318 -5.43 8.75 19.85
C ILE A 318 -6.20 8.67 18.52
N THR A 319 -7.52 8.45 18.56
CA THR A 319 -8.33 8.30 17.35
C THR A 319 -8.36 9.59 16.53
N ASN A 320 -8.60 10.73 17.18
CA ASN A 320 -8.56 12.04 16.52
C ASN A 320 -7.15 12.40 16.02
N TYR A 321 -6.11 11.96 16.73
CA TYR A 321 -4.73 12.10 16.30
C TYR A 321 -4.41 11.23 15.07
N ALA A 322 -4.90 9.99 15.03
CA ALA A 322 -4.75 9.07 13.91
C ALA A 322 -5.39 9.64 12.63
N ASP A 323 -6.58 10.25 12.74
CA ASP A 323 -7.24 10.95 11.63
C ASP A 323 -6.35 12.10 11.09
N ARG A 324 -5.82 12.96 11.97
CA ARG A 324 -4.88 14.03 11.56
C ARG A 324 -3.61 13.48 10.94
N TRP A 325 -3.07 12.39 11.49
CA TRP A 325 -1.86 11.75 10.99
C TRP A 325 -2.06 11.20 9.57
N LEU A 326 -3.24 10.64 9.31
CA LEU A 326 -3.62 10.13 8.00
C LEU A 326 -3.73 11.27 6.97
N GLU A 327 -4.32 12.41 7.34
CA GLU A 327 -4.30 13.62 6.50
C GLU A 327 -2.89 14.14 6.26
N GLN A 328 -2.02 14.14 7.28
CA GLN A 328 -0.63 14.52 7.12
C GLN A 328 0.13 13.58 6.19
N ALA A 329 -0.07 12.27 6.28
CA ALA A 329 0.51 11.30 5.35
C ALA A 329 0.11 11.62 3.89
N LEU A 330 -1.17 11.94 3.66
CA LEU A 330 -1.66 12.37 2.35
C LEU A 330 -0.97 13.65 1.84
N THR A 331 -0.74 14.64 2.71
CA THR A 331 -0.03 15.87 2.32
C THR A 331 1.46 15.63 2.04
N ARG A 332 2.12 14.75 2.81
CA ARG A 332 3.52 14.34 2.58
C ARG A 332 3.67 13.63 1.23
N VAL A 333 2.77 12.71 0.92
CA VAL A 333 2.72 12.03 -0.39
C VAL A 333 2.54 13.05 -1.52
N ALA A 334 1.61 14.00 -1.39
CA ALA A 334 1.41 15.05 -2.38
C ALA A 334 2.66 15.94 -2.59
N ARG A 335 3.37 16.30 -1.51
CA ARG A 335 4.61 17.08 -1.61
C ARG A 335 5.71 16.30 -2.33
N LYS A 336 5.92 15.03 -1.98
CA LYS A 336 6.90 14.15 -2.64
C LYS A 336 6.56 13.94 -4.12
N ALA A 337 5.26 13.83 -4.46
CA ALA A 337 4.79 13.76 -5.84
C ALA A 337 5.15 15.02 -6.64
N ASN A 338 4.97 16.21 -6.05
CA ASN A 338 5.34 17.47 -6.71
C ASN A 338 6.84 17.61 -6.95
N VAL A 339 7.68 17.17 -6.01
CA VAL A 339 9.15 17.14 -6.20
C VAL A 339 9.51 16.21 -7.35
N THR A 340 8.89 15.03 -7.39
CA THR A 340 9.10 14.04 -8.48
C THR A 340 8.69 14.64 -9.83
N LYS A 341 7.57 15.36 -9.89
CA LYS A 341 7.11 16.07 -11.10
C LYS A 341 8.11 17.13 -11.55
N LEU A 342 8.62 17.95 -10.63
CA LEU A 342 9.62 18.98 -10.95
C LEU A 342 10.90 18.35 -11.51
N PHE A 343 11.36 17.26 -10.89
CA PHE A 343 12.52 16.50 -11.38
C PHE A 343 12.27 15.96 -12.79
N SER A 344 11.11 15.34 -13.05
CA SER A 344 10.73 14.89 -14.40
C SER A 344 10.73 16.03 -15.43
N LEU A 345 10.24 17.22 -15.05
CA LEU A 345 10.21 18.39 -15.94
C LEU A 345 11.63 18.88 -16.28
N VAL A 346 12.53 18.94 -15.29
CA VAL A 346 13.94 19.30 -15.53
C VAL A 346 14.62 18.29 -16.47
N LEU A 347 14.33 17.00 -16.31
CA LEU A 347 14.89 15.95 -17.17
C LEU A 347 14.40 16.11 -18.63
N ILE A 348 13.11 16.40 -18.84
CA ILE A 348 12.56 16.71 -20.17
C ILE A 348 13.27 17.92 -20.80
N MET A 349 13.46 19.01 -20.04
CA MET A 349 14.12 20.22 -20.54
C MET A 349 15.58 19.97 -20.88
N SER A 350 16.31 19.24 -20.03
CA SER A 350 17.70 18.83 -20.30
C SER A 350 17.79 17.97 -21.56
N PHE A 351 16.80 17.12 -21.78
CA PHE A 351 16.71 16.30 -22.97
C PHE A 351 16.48 17.12 -24.25
N PHE A 352 15.55 18.07 -24.24
CA PHE A 352 15.35 18.99 -25.37
C PHE A 352 16.61 19.80 -25.69
N LEU A 353 17.31 20.27 -24.65
CA LEU A 353 18.59 20.95 -24.81
C LEU A 353 19.62 20.06 -25.51
N LEU A 354 19.67 18.77 -25.18
CA LEU A 354 20.57 17.81 -25.82
C LEU A 354 20.27 17.65 -27.33
N ILE A 355 18.99 17.60 -27.73
CA ILE A 355 18.62 17.60 -29.15
C ILE A 355 19.06 18.90 -29.85
N LEU A 356 18.82 20.05 -29.22
CA LEU A 356 19.19 21.34 -29.81
C LEU A 356 20.70 21.42 -30.05
N LEU A 357 21.51 21.01 -29.07
CA LEU A 357 22.96 20.93 -29.21
C LEU A 357 23.38 19.98 -30.33
N MET A 358 22.67 18.86 -30.50
CA MET A 358 22.92 17.92 -31.58
C MET A 358 22.63 18.53 -32.96
N VAL A 359 21.51 19.24 -33.12
CA VAL A 359 21.18 19.93 -34.38
C VAL A 359 22.20 21.00 -34.71
N MET A 360 22.65 21.76 -33.71
CA MET A 360 23.71 22.76 -33.88
C MET A 360 25.03 22.10 -34.33
N GLN A 361 25.45 21.00 -33.69
CA GLN A 361 26.64 20.26 -34.10
C GLN A 361 26.54 19.74 -35.55
N ILE A 362 25.37 19.25 -35.96
CA ILE A 362 25.15 18.79 -37.34
C ILE A 362 25.25 19.96 -38.33
N GLN A 363 24.71 21.14 -37.98
CA GLN A 363 24.81 22.34 -38.80
C GLN A 363 26.26 22.81 -38.95
N ASP A 364 27.03 22.83 -37.85
CA ASP A 364 28.45 23.17 -37.86
C ASP A 364 29.25 22.20 -38.75
N MET A 365 28.99 20.89 -38.65
CA MET A 365 29.64 19.90 -39.52
C MET A 365 29.32 20.11 -41.01
N ASN A 366 28.11 20.56 -41.34
CA ASN A 366 27.72 20.84 -42.71
C ASN A 366 28.30 22.16 -43.24
N THR A 367 28.48 23.19 -42.41
CA THR A 367 29.08 24.46 -42.84
C THR A 367 30.58 24.35 -43.08
N PHE A 368 31.32 23.52 -42.33
CA PHE A 368 32.75 23.28 -42.55
C PHE A 368 33.08 22.42 -43.78
N ASN A 369 32.12 21.65 -44.33
CA ASN A 369 32.31 20.83 -45.53
C ASN A 369 32.05 21.59 -46.86
N ILE A 370 31.70 22.89 -46.82
CA ILE A 370 31.41 23.72 -48.01
C ILE A 370 32.66 24.51 -48.48
N HIS A 371 33.82 24.29 -47.88
CA HIS A 371 35.13 24.78 -48.33
C HIS A 371 36.07 23.61 -48.57
#